data_AF-V6S9X3-F1
#
_entry.id   AF-V6S9X3-F1
#
_cell.length_a   1.000
_cell.length_b   1.000
_cell.length_c   1.000
_cell.angle_alpha   90.00
_cell.angle_beta   90.00
_cell.angle_gamma   90.00
#
_symmetry.space_group_name_H-M   'P 1'
#
loop_
_entity.id
_entity.type
_entity.pdbx_description
1 polymer ?
#
loop_
_entity_poly.entity_id
_entity_poly.type
_entity_poly.pdbx_seq_one_letter_code
_entity_poly.pdbx_strand_id
1 'polypeptide(L)'
;MKNKFIYFAVIAALGLASCEPEFETEVSDASYSSGEADFSSYVAIGNSLTAGFMDNTVSRGGQAYSYPNLLAKQFKIVGGGEFTQPSFADDVNNLGGLTLGGQVIRGTRLVIDYSVKLPEPIAGTPTIEVSAGVHGAVNNMGVPGAKSFHLLAPGYGSLDGVVPGTANPYFVRHASSPTATVLGDAMSKKPTFFTNWIGSNDVLSYATSGGVGVDHNATGNMDPSTYGGNDITNATVFGGVYTQIVNTLTSAGAKGVVCTIPSVTAIPFFTTIPYNPLTVVTVAGGNQAAYEATINALNTQLYGPLKQVLTAFGAGNRIKLLSTTSANPLLIKDETLPDLKDQLTAALTPMFGPEVAADFGEAFGQARQTTAQDLVLLTTRPVIGTAPEDVPALINKYGITYPLEDNHILIPSEKTAIADATSAYNAAIKSAAATKGLAVADMNAVMNKLANGLRLDDGQIYTADYFTLAGSLNNYSTVLFSLDGVHPNPRGYAVLANEIIKVINSHYKAKLPIHEVGGFPGITILGSN
;
A
#
# COMPACT_ATOMS: atom_id res chain seq x y z
N MET A 1 43.20 70.43 -14.05
CA MET A 1 42.78 69.12 -13.47
C MET A 1 41.28 69.09 -13.16
N LYS A 2 40.39 69.50 -14.09
CA LYS A 2 38.93 69.55 -13.84
C LYS A 2 38.07 68.66 -14.74
N ASN A 3 38.66 67.98 -15.73
CA ASN A 3 37.90 67.12 -16.67
C ASN A 3 38.11 65.61 -16.46
N LYS A 4 38.95 65.18 -15.50
CA LYS A 4 39.22 63.74 -15.29
C LYS A 4 38.14 63.02 -14.46
N PHE A 5 37.38 63.75 -13.64
CA PHE A 5 36.33 63.18 -12.79
C PHE A 5 35.00 62.91 -13.53
N ILE A 6 34.72 63.64 -14.61
CA ILE A 6 33.49 63.44 -15.40
C ILE A 6 33.61 62.18 -16.30
N TYR A 7 34.79 61.91 -16.86
CA TYR A 7 35.01 60.68 -17.64
C TYR A 7 34.99 59.41 -16.77
N PHE A 8 35.44 59.49 -15.50
CA PHE A 8 35.33 58.36 -14.56
C PHE A 8 33.88 58.08 -14.13
N ALA A 9 33.04 59.10 -14.01
CA ALA A 9 31.63 58.92 -13.66
C ALA A 9 30.80 58.30 -14.81
N VAL A 10 31.11 58.63 -16.06
CA VAL A 10 30.43 58.05 -17.25
C VAL A 10 30.88 56.60 -17.50
N ILE A 11 32.15 56.26 -17.26
CA ILE A 11 32.65 54.87 -17.36
C ILE A 11 32.11 54.00 -16.21
N ALA A 12 31.97 54.55 -15.00
CA ALA A 12 31.36 53.84 -13.88
C ALA A 12 29.83 53.67 -14.04
N ALA A 13 29.14 54.62 -14.67
CA ALA A 13 27.71 54.50 -14.97
C ALA A 13 27.40 53.54 -16.14
N LEU A 14 28.33 53.36 -17.09
CA LEU A 14 28.20 52.36 -18.16
C LEU A 14 28.69 50.96 -17.75
N GLY A 15 29.57 50.86 -16.75
CA GLY A 15 30.09 49.58 -16.24
C GLY A 15 29.22 48.88 -15.20
N LEU A 16 28.20 49.56 -14.65
CA LEU A 16 27.25 48.99 -13.70
C LEU A 16 25.88 48.61 -14.32
N ALA A 17 25.74 48.78 -15.63
CA ALA A 17 24.54 48.44 -16.39
C ALA A 17 24.71 47.20 -17.31
N SER A 18 25.81 46.43 -17.18
CA SER A 18 26.08 45.27 -18.05
C SER A 18 26.32 43.94 -17.33
N CYS A 19 25.85 43.79 -16.10
CA CYS A 19 25.64 42.46 -15.51
C CYS A 19 24.16 42.32 -15.19
N GLU A 20 23.33 42.20 -16.24
CA GLU A 20 22.23 41.27 -16.05
C GLU A 20 22.89 39.90 -15.82
N PRO A 21 22.57 39.17 -14.75
CA PRO A 21 23.01 37.80 -14.62
C PRO A 21 22.38 37.00 -15.76
N GLU A 22 23.07 36.90 -16.90
CA GLU A 22 22.79 35.88 -17.88
C GLU A 22 23.13 34.54 -17.23
N PHE A 23 22.14 33.65 -17.16
CA PHE A 23 22.42 32.27 -16.81
C PHE A 23 23.35 31.72 -17.90
N GLU A 24 24.63 31.47 -17.59
CA GLU A 24 25.61 30.88 -18.51
C GLU A 24 25.13 29.53 -19.11
N THR A 25 24.13 28.93 -18.49
CA THR A 25 23.28 27.89 -19.05
C THR A 25 21.83 28.28 -18.82
N GLU A 26 21.15 28.83 -19.84
CA GLU A 26 19.70 28.94 -19.79
C GLU A 26 19.11 27.55 -19.55
N VAL A 27 18.33 27.41 -18.47
CA VAL A 27 17.47 26.23 -18.27
C VAL A 27 16.28 26.40 -19.22
N SER A 28 16.52 26.16 -20.50
CA SER A 28 15.49 26.05 -21.53
C SER A 28 15.20 24.58 -21.83
N ASP A 29 14.06 24.30 -22.45
CA ASP A 29 13.68 22.94 -22.84
C ASP A 29 14.74 22.24 -23.72
N ALA A 30 15.59 23.01 -24.40
CA ALA A 30 16.72 22.51 -25.18
C ALA A 30 17.79 21.76 -24.35
N SER A 31 17.78 21.92 -23.01
CA SER A 31 18.64 21.18 -22.09
C SER A 31 18.15 19.75 -21.79
N TYR A 32 16.88 19.46 -22.09
CA TYR A 32 16.26 18.16 -21.89
C TYR A 32 16.30 17.30 -23.16
N SER A 33 16.37 15.98 -23.00
CA SER A 33 16.32 15.06 -24.14
C SER A 33 15.71 13.73 -23.75
N SER A 34 15.13 13.04 -24.73
CA SER A 34 14.66 11.66 -24.55
C SER A 34 15.81 10.65 -24.55
N GLY A 35 17.05 11.09 -24.85
CA GLY A 35 18.19 10.21 -25.01
C GLY A 35 17.93 9.15 -26.08
N GLU A 36 18.01 7.89 -25.68
CA GLU A 36 17.74 6.73 -26.53
C GLU A 36 16.28 6.25 -26.43
N ALA A 37 15.44 6.86 -25.59
CA ALA A 37 14.03 6.50 -25.44
C ALA A 37 13.13 7.27 -26.42
N ASP A 38 11.95 6.70 -26.70
CA ASP A 38 10.90 7.32 -27.52
C ASP A 38 9.59 7.32 -26.74
N PHE A 39 9.17 8.49 -26.26
CA PHE A 39 7.97 8.66 -25.45
C PHE A 39 6.72 9.05 -26.27
N SER A 40 6.78 8.97 -27.61
CA SER A 40 5.67 9.37 -28.49
C SER A 40 4.38 8.58 -28.25
N SER A 41 4.48 7.31 -27.80
CA SER A 41 3.36 6.53 -27.26
C SER A 41 3.77 5.84 -25.96
N TYR A 42 3.40 6.45 -24.83
CA TYR A 42 3.65 5.90 -23.49
C TYR A 42 2.43 5.11 -22.98
N VAL A 43 2.64 3.89 -22.49
CA VAL A 43 1.64 3.12 -21.73
C VAL A 43 2.15 2.72 -20.35
N ALA A 44 1.28 2.74 -19.37
CA ALA A 44 1.59 2.25 -18.03
C ALA A 44 0.68 1.08 -17.69
N ILE A 45 1.26 -0.03 -17.26
CA ILE A 45 0.52 -1.24 -16.88
C ILE A 45 0.88 -1.58 -15.45
N GLY A 46 -0.12 -1.93 -14.65
CA GLY A 46 0.08 -2.33 -13.27
C GLY A 46 -1.22 -2.37 -12.49
N ASN A 47 -1.12 -2.11 -11.19
CA ASN A 47 -2.22 -2.25 -10.26
C ASN A 47 -2.70 -0.88 -9.71
N SER A 48 -3.11 -0.86 -8.45
CA SER A 48 -3.54 0.31 -7.69
C SER A 48 -2.54 1.48 -7.76
N LEU A 49 -1.23 1.19 -7.66
CA LEU A 49 -0.17 2.20 -7.73
C LEU A 49 -0.15 2.90 -9.09
N THR A 50 -0.37 2.15 -10.16
CA THR A 50 -0.42 2.67 -11.53
C THR A 50 -1.69 3.50 -11.75
N ALA A 51 -2.81 3.10 -11.14
CA ALA A 51 -4.08 3.83 -11.26
C ALA A 51 -4.11 5.18 -10.53
N GLY A 52 -3.19 5.43 -9.58
CA GLY A 52 -3.27 6.58 -8.68
C GLY A 52 -4.26 6.36 -7.53
N PHE A 53 -4.44 5.11 -7.11
CA PHE A 53 -5.24 4.76 -5.94
C PHE A 53 -4.61 5.35 -4.68
N MET A 54 -5.40 5.96 -3.82
CA MET A 54 -4.98 6.51 -2.53
C MET A 54 -6.20 6.70 -1.64
N ASP A 55 -5.99 6.79 -0.33
CA ASP A 55 -7.07 7.04 0.63
C ASP A 55 -8.23 6.03 0.44
N ASN A 56 -7.90 4.76 0.17
CA ASN A 56 -8.85 3.65 0.01
C ASN A 56 -9.70 3.62 -1.29
N THR A 57 -9.46 4.48 -2.27
CA THR A 57 -10.17 4.42 -3.56
C THR A 57 -9.42 5.09 -4.72
N VAL A 58 -9.94 4.96 -5.95
CA VAL A 58 -9.56 5.88 -7.04
C VAL A 58 -10.52 7.07 -7.02
N SER A 59 -9.96 8.27 -6.99
CA SER A 59 -10.69 9.54 -7.10
C SER A 59 -10.10 10.38 -8.23
N ARG A 60 -10.84 11.36 -8.73
CA ARG A 60 -10.36 12.30 -9.76
C ARG A 60 -9.05 12.97 -9.33
N GLY A 61 -8.99 13.41 -8.07
CA GLY A 61 -7.81 14.01 -7.46
C GLY A 61 -6.65 13.03 -7.38
N GLY A 62 -6.89 11.80 -6.89
CA GLY A 62 -5.84 10.80 -6.79
C GLY A 62 -5.25 10.42 -8.14
N GLN A 63 -6.10 10.22 -9.15
CA GLN A 63 -5.67 9.88 -10.51
C GLN A 63 -4.87 11.01 -11.18
N ALA A 64 -5.14 12.27 -10.85
CA ALA A 64 -4.36 13.41 -11.36
C ALA A 64 -2.89 13.40 -10.89
N TYR A 65 -2.61 12.70 -9.79
CA TYR A 65 -1.26 12.54 -9.21
C TYR A 65 -0.69 11.13 -9.40
N SER A 66 -1.34 10.25 -10.18
CA SER A 66 -0.79 8.93 -10.47
C SER A 66 0.64 9.05 -11.04
N TYR A 67 1.56 8.17 -10.62
CA TYR A 67 2.94 8.25 -11.12
C TYR A 67 3.01 8.23 -12.66
N PRO A 68 2.17 7.47 -13.41
CA PRO A 68 2.21 7.53 -14.87
C PRO A 68 1.83 8.89 -15.42
N ASN A 69 0.83 9.56 -14.84
CA ASN A 69 0.44 10.91 -15.27
C ASN A 69 1.55 11.93 -14.98
N LEU A 70 2.24 11.79 -13.85
CA LEU A 70 3.39 12.63 -13.51
C LEU A 70 4.57 12.39 -14.45
N LEU A 71 4.83 11.14 -14.84
CA LEU A 71 5.85 10.82 -15.85
C LEU A 71 5.49 11.40 -17.22
N ALA A 72 4.25 11.23 -17.67
CA ALA A 72 3.79 11.72 -18.97
C ALA A 72 3.95 13.24 -19.11
N LYS A 73 3.71 14.01 -18.03
CA LYS A 73 3.96 15.46 -18.00
C LYS A 73 5.44 15.79 -18.29
N GLN A 74 6.37 15.02 -17.74
CA GLN A 74 7.81 15.22 -17.98
C GLN A 74 8.23 14.72 -19.37
N PHE A 75 7.66 13.63 -19.85
CA PHE A 75 7.91 13.11 -21.20
C PHE A 75 7.49 14.11 -22.28
N LYS A 76 6.40 14.86 -22.07
CA LYS A 76 5.90 15.86 -23.03
C LYS A 76 6.93 16.95 -23.36
N ILE A 77 7.82 17.28 -22.44
CA ILE A 77 8.91 18.27 -22.62
C ILE A 77 9.93 17.81 -23.68
N VAL A 78 10.10 16.49 -23.84
CA VAL A 78 11.05 15.89 -24.78
C VAL A 78 10.37 15.17 -25.95
N GLY A 79 9.17 15.63 -26.33
CA GLY A 79 8.43 15.10 -27.48
C GLY A 79 7.50 13.92 -27.18
N GLY A 80 7.17 13.69 -25.90
CA GLY A 80 6.19 12.69 -25.49
C GLY A 80 4.78 12.98 -26.01
N GLY A 81 4.04 11.92 -26.32
CA GLY A 81 2.69 12.03 -26.86
C GLY A 81 1.61 12.31 -25.79
N GLU A 82 0.36 12.31 -26.25
CA GLU A 82 -0.79 12.42 -25.36
C GLU A 82 -0.90 11.20 -24.43
N PHE A 83 -1.23 11.46 -23.16
CA PHE A 83 -1.41 10.43 -22.15
C PHE A 83 -2.85 10.47 -21.60
N THR A 84 -3.62 9.45 -21.91
CA THR A 84 -5.01 9.30 -21.48
C THR A 84 -5.14 8.38 -20.26
N GLN A 85 -6.07 8.70 -19.36
CA GLN A 85 -6.41 7.90 -18.19
C GLN A 85 -7.91 7.58 -18.19
N PRO A 86 -8.38 6.54 -17.46
CA PRO A 86 -9.82 6.30 -17.30
C PRO A 86 -10.52 7.55 -16.78
N SER A 87 -11.61 7.99 -17.40
CA SER A 87 -12.29 9.23 -16.97
C SER A 87 -12.87 9.08 -15.56
N PHE A 88 -12.69 10.09 -14.71
CA PHE A 88 -13.39 10.26 -13.43
C PHE A 88 -14.11 11.62 -13.40
N ALA A 89 -14.61 12.07 -14.57
CA ALA A 89 -15.39 13.30 -14.66
C ALA A 89 -16.72 13.20 -13.88
N ASP A 90 -17.23 11.98 -13.73
CA ASP A 90 -18.38 11.58 -12.93
C ASP A 90 -18.12 11.57 -11.41
N ASP A 91 -16.87 11.72 -10.95
CA ASP A 91 -16.54 11.87 -9.53
C ASP A 91 -16.89 13.28 -9.03
N VAL A 92 -18.13 13.48 -8.63
CA VAL A 92 -18.60 14.74 -8.04
C VAL A 92 -17.94 14.95 -6.67
N ASN A 93 -17.47 16.18 -6.41
CA ASN A 93 -16.81 16.56 -5.15
C ASN A 93 -15.54 15.77 -4.77
N ASN A 94 -14.96 15.00 -5.70
CA ASN A 94 -13.74 14.22 -5.44
C ASN A 94 -13.93 13.25 -4.26
N LEU A 95 -15.07 12.58 -4.22
CA LEU A 95 -15.40 11.61 -3.18
C LEU A 95 -14.74 10.26 -3.45
N GLY A 96 -14.49 9.94 -4.73
CA GLY A 96 -14.09 8.59 -5.13
C GLY A 96 -15.17 7.56 -4.84
N GLY A 97 -14.77 6.30 -4.72
CA GLY A 97 -15.67 5.16 -4.54
C GLY A 97 -16.29 4.70 -5.86
N LEU A 98 -17.19 3.71 -5.79
CA LEU A 98 -17.85 3.15 -6.96
C LEU A 98 -19.30 2.78 -6.66
N THR A 99 -20.18 3.01 -7.63
CA THR A 99 -21.54 2.47 -7.67
C THR A 99 -21.73 1.47 -8.81
N LEU A 100 -22.67 0.55 -8.64
CA LEU A 100 -23.17 -0.32 -9.70
C LEU A 100 -24.69 -0.33 -9.65
N GLY A 101 -25.34 0.16 -10.71
CA GLY A 101 -26.80 0.31 -10.74
C GLY A 101 -27.30 1.24 -9.62
N GLY A 102 -26.50 2.24 -9.25
CA GLY A 102 -26.78 3.16 -8.15
C GLY A 102 -26.53 2.60 -6.74
N GLN A 103 -26.14 1.33 -6.59
CA GLN A 103 -25.75 0.75 -5.29
C GLN A 103 -24.27 0.98 -5.05
N VAL A 104 -23.90 1.42 -3.83
CA VAL A 104 -22.50 1.59 -3.45
C VAL A 104 -21.83 0.22 -3.36
N ILE A 105 -20.80 -0.02 -4.19
CA ILE A 105 -19.99 -1.23 -4.15
C ILE A 105 -18.58 -0.96 -3.61
N ARG A 106 -18.13 0.30 -3.56
CA ARG A 106 -16.90 0.75 -2.89
C ARG A 106 -17.13 2.13 -2.27
N GLY A 107 -16.72 2.30 -1.02
CA GLY A 107 -16.92 3.55 -0.24
C GLY A 107 -16.10 4.74 -0.75
N THR A 108 -16.39 5.91 -0.19
CA THR A 108 -15.67 7.16 -0.47
C THR A 108 -14.23 7.12 0.08
N ARG A 109 -13.39 8.02 -0.41
CA ARG A 109 -12.00 8.14 0.03
C ARG A 109 -11.90 8.57 1.49
N LEU A 110 -10.80 8.24 2.14
CA LEU A 110 -10.50 8.67 3.50
C LEU A 110 -10.06 10.14 3.57
N VAL A 111 -10.38 10.81 4.67
CA VAL A 111 -9.88 12.13 5.10
C VAL A 111 -9.54 12.10 6.58
N ILE A 112 -8.72 13.03 7.07
CA ILE A 112 -8.60 13.27 8.51
C ILE A 112 -9.68 14.25 8.93
N ASP A 113 -10.57 13.81 9.82
CA ASP A 113 -11.41 14.73 10.59
C ASP A 113 -10.61 15.24 11.80
N TYR A 114 -10.27 16.53 11.80
CA TYR A 114 -9.53 17.16 12.89
C TYR A 114 -10.31 17.15 14.22
N SER A 115 -11.64 17.08 14.18
CA SER A 115 -12.50 17.08 15.36
C SER A 115 -12.34 15.81 16.21
N VAL A 116 -12.14 14.66 15.55
CA VAL A 116 -11.91 13.34 16.19
C VAL A 116 -10.46 12.86 16.07
N LYS A 117 -9.62 13.55 15.29
CA LYS A 117 -8.20 13.27 15.05
C LYS A 117 -7.93 11.87 14.49
N LEU A 118 -8.85 11.36 13.68
CA LEU A 118 -8.79 10.03 13.08
C LEU A 118 -9.16 10.08 11.60
N PRO A 119 -8.75 9.07 10.81
CA PRO A 119 -9.20 8.92 9.44
C PRO A 119 -10.61 8.39 9.40
N GLU A 120 -11.42 8.93 8.50
CA GLU A 120 -12.75 8.44 8.21
C GLU A 120 -13.10 8.63 6.73
N PRO A 121 -14.02 7.82 6.18
CA PRO A 121 -14.55 8.07 4.84
C PRO A 121 -15.16 9.47 4.76
N ILE A 122 -14.81 10.23 3.72
CA ILE A 122 -15.36 11.56 3.51
C ILE A 122 -16.89 11.48 3.36
N ALA A 123 -17.60 12.38 4.02
CA ALA A 123 -19.05 12.42 4.01
C ALA A 123 -19.59 12.61 2.59
N GLY A 124 -20.54 11.77 2.20
CA GLY A 124 -21.15 11.78 0.88
C GLY A 124 -21.39 10.38 0.34
N THR A 125 -21.90 10.31 -0.89
CA THR A 125 -22.13 9.04 -1.60
C THR A 125 -21.29 9.01 -2.86
N PRO A 126 -20.60 7.90 -3.16
CA PRO A 126 -19.90 7.73 -4.44
C PRO A 126 -20.81 8.02 -5.63
N THR A 127 -20.23 8.64 -6.66
CA THR A 127 -20.96 9.05 -7.88
C THR A 127 -20.42 8.38 -9.15
N ILE A 128 -19.33 7.64 -9.03
CA ILE A 128 -18.68 6.96 -10.14
C ILE A 128 -19.40 5.65 -10.42
N GLU A 129 -20.17 5.62 -11.51
CA GLU A 129 -20.93 4.45 -11.92
C GLU A 129 -20.07 3.53 -12.82
N VAL A 130 -19.92 2.27 -12.41
CA VAL A 130 -19.10 1.29 -13.13
C VAL A 130 -19.60 1.07 -14.56
N SER A 131 -20.92 1.09 -14.75
CA SER A 131 -21.54 0.89 -16.06
C SER A 131 -21.47 2.11 -17.00
N ALA A 132 -21.07 3.29 -16.50
CA ALA A 132 -21.04 4.55 -17.26
C ALA A 132 -19.64 4.91 -17.84
N GLY A 133 -18.67 4.00 -17.73
CA GLY A 133 -17.26 4.25 -18.05
C GLY A 133 -16.92 4.50 -19.52
N VAL A 134 -15.65 4.86 -19.78
CA VAL A 134 -15.11 5.06 -21.12
C VAL A 134 -14.84 3.71 -21.76
N HIS A 135 -15.59 3.34 -22.79
CA HIS A 135 -15.30 2.13 -23.57
C HIS A 135 -14.20 2.42 -24.60
N GLY A 136 -12.94 2.34 -24.18
CA GLY A 136 -11.81 2.55 -25.06
C GLY A 136 -10.47 2.46 -24.34
N ALA A 137 -9.48 1.87 -25.02
CA ALA A 137 -8.15 1.72 -24.46
C ALA A 137 -7.49 3.08 -24.16
N VAL A 138 -7.01 3.23 -22.94
CA VAL A 138 -6.29 4.42 -22.43
C VAL A 138 -4.79 4.15 -22.32
N ASN A 139 -3.98 5.16 -21.99
CA ASN A 139 -2.55 4.97 -21.79
C ASN A 139 -2.24 4.44 -20.38
N ASN A 140 -3.01 4.87 -19.37
CA ASN A 140 -2.92 4.34 -18.01
C ASN A 140 -3.82 3.10 -17.84
N MET A 141 -3.21 1.92 -17.86
CA MET A 141 -3.83 0.62 -17.65
C MET A 141 -3.61 0.08 -16.24
N GLY A 142 -3.55 0.97 -15.25
CA GLY A 142 -3.54 0.58 -13.84
C GLY A 142 -4.90 0.04 -13.39
N VAL A 143 -4.93 -1.19 -12.89
CA VAL A 143 -6.17 -1.81 -12.38
C VAL A 143 -6.04 -2.11 -10.88
N PRO A 144 -6.67 -1.32 -10.00
CA PRO A 144 -6.62 -1.55 -8.56
C PRO A 144 -7.01 -2.97 -8.16
N GLY A 145 -6.20 -3.57 -7.29
CA GLY A 145 -6.39 -4.95 -6.82
C GLY A 145 -5.96 -6.05 -7.82
N ALA A 146 -5.52 -5.72 -9.04
CA ALA A 146 -5.07 -6.74 -9.99
C ALA A 146 -3.78 -7.44 -9.54
N LYS A 147 -3.78 -8.79 -9.64
CA LYS A 147 -2.60 -9.65 -9.62
C LYS A 147 -2.03 -9.80 -11.03
N SER A 148 -0.79 -10.29 -11.15
CA SER A 148 -0.06 -10.42 -12.41
C SER A 148 -0.86 -11.11 -13.52
N PHE A 149 -1.48 -12.25 -13.23
CA PHE A 149 -2.21 -13.06 -14.21
C PHE A 149 -3.53 -12.45 -14.66
N HIS A 150 -4.14 -11.54 -13.89
CA HIS A 150 -5.36 -10.85 -14.30
C HIS A 150 -5.17 -9.99 -15.55
N LEU A 151 -3.95 -9.52 -15.81
CA LEU A 151 -3.66 -8.66 -16.97
C LEU A 151 -3.81 -9.41 -18.30
N LEU A 152 -3.76 -10.75 -18.24
CA LEU A 152 -3.88 -11.65 -19.38
C LEU A 152 -5.29 -12.26 -19.49
N ALA A 153 -6.14 -12.09 -18.49
CA ALA A 153 -7.41 -12.79 -18.37
C ALA A 153 -8.51 -12.11 -19.23
N PRO A 154 -9.06 -12.80 -20.25
CA PRO A 154 -10.28 -12.35 -20.92
C PRO A 154 -11.44 -12.34 -19.93
N GLY A 155 -12.37 -11.39 -20.08
CA GLY A 155 -13.52 -11.29 -19.17
C GLY A 155 -13.26 -10.47 -17.91
N TYR A 156 -12.00 -10.14 -17.59
CA TYR A 156 -11.65 -9.36 -16.39
C TYR A 156 -12.22 -7.93 -16.41
N GLY A 157 -12.58 -7.42 -17.61
CA GLY A 157 -13.26 -6.14 -17.83
C GLY A 157 -14.75 -6.28 -18.14
N SER A 158 -15.36 -7.44 -17.89
CA SER A 158 -16.79 -7.68 -18.15
C SER A 158 -17.67 -7.14 -17.02
N LEU A 159 -18.68 -6.33 -17.36
CA LEU A 159 -19.65 -5.80 -16.38
C LEU A 159 -20.40 -6.94 -15.66
N ASP A 160 -20.77 -7.99 -16.40
CA ASP A 160 -21.48 -9.17 -15.86
C ASP A 160 -20.65 -9.95 -14.84
N GLY A 161 -19.31 -9.81 -14.90
CA GLY A 161 -18.39 -10.47 -13.96
C GLY A 161 -18.19 -9.71 -12.65
N VAL A 162 -18.71 -8.49 -12.50
CA VAL A 162 -18.47 -7.67 -11.29
C VAL A 162 -19.15 -8.27 -10.07
N VAL A 163 -20.44 -8.65 -10.18
CA VAL A 163 -21.20 -9.21 -9.05
C VAL A 163 -20.69 -10.61 -8.65
N PRO A 164 -20.38 -11.53 -9.59
CA PRO A 164 -19.77 -12.82 -9.25
C PRO A 164 -18.32 -12.74 -8.76
N GLY A 165 -17.67 -11.57 -8.85
CA GLY A 165 -16.26 -11.40 -8.47
C GLY A 165 -15.25 -11.93 -9.50
N THR A 166 -15.68 -12.24 -10.72
CA THR A 166 -14.81 -12.72 -11.80
C THR A 166 -14.25 -11.60 -12.68
N ALA A 167 -14.73 -10.36 -12.51
CA ALA A 167 -14.23 -9.17 -13.18
C ALA A 167 -13.93 -8.04 -12.19
N ASN A 168 -13.09 -7.10 -12.63
CA ASN A 168 -12.68 -5.96 -11.81
C ASN A 168 -13.45 -4.69 -12.22
N PRO A 169 -14.18 -4.06 -11.29
CA PRO A 169 -15.02 -2.92 -11.63
C PRO A 169 -14.22 -1.69 -12.11
N TYR A 170 -12.94 -1.57 -11.77
CA TYR A 170 -12.10 -0.52 -12.33
C TYR A 170 -11.75 -0.79 -13.79
N PHE A 171 -11.40 -2.03 -14.15
CA PHE A 171 -11.09 -2.36 -15.55
C PHE A 171 -12.31 -2.28 -16.45
N VAL A 172 -13.50 -2.66 -15.96
CA VAL A 172 -14.78 -2.49 -16.68
C VAL A 172 -14.95 -1.07 -17.23
N ARG A 173 -14.49 -0.05 -16.48
CA ARG A 173 -14.64 1.36 -16.88
C ARG A 173 -13.70 1.81 -18.01
N HIS A 174 -12.72 1.00 -18.40
CA HIS A 174 -11.75 1.35 -19.45
C HIS A 174 -11.33 0.18 -20.34
N ALA A 175 -12.02 -0.96 -20.24
CA ALA A 175 -11.86 -2.08 -21.16
C ALA A 175 -12.48 -1.71 -22.52
N SER A 176 -11.77 -2.04 -23.61
CA SER A 176 -12.27 -1.79 -24.96
C SER A 176 -13.46 -2.69 -25.34
N SER A 177 -13.58 -3.85 -24.68
CA SER A 177 -14.69 -4.79 -24.79
C SER A 177 -14.75 -5.71 -23.56
N PRO A 178 -15.87 -6.40 -23.29
CA PRO A 178 -15.97 -7.33 -22.16
C PRO A 178 -14.91 -8.45 -22.16
N THR A 179 -14.41 -8.84 -23.33
CA THR A 179 -13.39 -9.90 -23.49
C THR A 179 -11.97 -9.35 -23.64
N ALA A 180 -11.78 -8.02 -23.60
CA ALA A 180 -10.45 -7.43 -23.67
C ALA A 180 -9.59 -7.86 -22.48
N THR A 181 -8.29 -7.96 -22.72
CA THR A 181 -7.30 -8.12 -21.67
C THR A 181 -6.62 -6.78 -21.43
N VAL A 182 -6.18 -6.52 -20.20
CA VAL A 182 -5.46 -5.28 -19.85
C VAL A 182 -4.24 -5.09 -20.75
N LEU A 183 -3.48 -6.18 -20.96
CA LEU A 183 -2.32 -6.17 -21.84
C LEU A 183 -2.69 -5.93 -23.30
N GLY A 184 -3.78 -6.53 -23.78
CA GLY A 184 -4.27 -6.35 -25.16
C GLY A 184 -4.66 -4.90 -25.43
N ASP A 185 -5.42 -4.29 -24.52
CA ASP A 185 -5.79 -2.88 -24.63
C ASP A 185 -4.55 -1.97 -24.57
N ALA A 186 -3.56 -2.28 -23.72
CA ALA A 186 -2.32 -1.51 -23.68
C ALA A 186 -1.57 -1.57 -25.03
N MET A 187 -1.47 -2.76 -25.63
CA MET A 187 -0.81 -2.94 -26.93
C MET A 187 -1.56 -2.27 -28.08
N SER A 188 -2.88 -2.09 -27.97
CA SER A 188 -3.67 -1.34 -28.96
C SER A 188 -3.23 0.12 -29.11
N LYS A 189 -2.57 0.69 -28.09
CA LYS A 189 -1.98 2.03 -28.12
C LYS A 189 -0.66 2.09 -28.88
N LYS A 190 -0.14 0.95 -29.36
CA LYS A 190 1.13 0.83 -30.10
C LYS A 190 2.27 1.52 -29.34
N PRO A 191 2.59 1.06 -28.12
CA PRO A 191 3.53 1.75 -27.26
C PRO A 191 4.95 1.78 -27.86
N THR A 192 5.62 2.91 -27.70
CA THR A 192 7.06 3.10 -27.95
C THR A 192 7.84 3.09 -26.63
N PHE A 193 7.16 3.44 -25.53
CA PHE A 193 7.68 3.33 -24.17
C PHE A 193 6.64 2.75 -23.20
N PHE A 194 7.06 2.00 -22.19
CA PHE A 194 6.17 1.54 -21.13
C PHE A 194 6.74 1.63 -19.72
N THR A 195 5.84 1.68 -18.72
CA THR A 195 6.16 1.25 -17.35
C THR A 195 5.34 0.02 -17.02
N ASN A 196 5.98 -0.98 -16.38
CA ASN A 196 5.32 -2.18 -15.89
C ASN A 196 5.56 -2.34 -14.38
N TRP A 197 4.54 -2.08 -13.58
CA TRP A 197 4.55 -2.25 -12.13
C TRP A 197 3.40 -3.11 -11.64
N ILE A 198 3.23 -4.27 -12.26
CA ILE A 198 2.37 -5.34 -11.75
C ILE A 198 3.15 -6.27 -10.81
N GLY A 199 2.45 -6.87 -9.86
CA GLY A 199 2.97 -7.92 -9.00
C GLY A 199 2.74 -7.71 -7.51
N SER A 200 2.51 -6.48 -7.06
CA SER A 200 2.37 -6.23 -5.62
C SER A 200 1.20 -6.99 -5.00
N ASN A 201 0.04 -7.07 -5.67
CA ASN A 201 -1.13 -7.79 -5.15
C ASN A 201 -1.00 -9.31 -5.20
N ASP A 202 -0.01 -9.85 -5.90
CA ASP A 202 0.31 -11.28 -5.86
C ASP A 202 0.76 -11.73 -4.46
N VAL A 203 1.16 -10.78 -3.59
CA VAL A 203 1.54 -11.03 -2.19
C VAL A 203 0.87 -10.06 -1.19
N LEU A 204 0.58 -8.82 -1.57
CA LEU A 204 0.01 -7.80 -0.67
C LEU A 204 -1.39 -8.17 -0.17
N SER A 205 -2.20 -8.82 -1.00
CA SER A 205 -3.56 -9.24 -0.62
C SER A 205 -3.53 -10.26 0.51
N TYR A 206 -2.63 -11.26 0.42
CA TYR A 206 -2.35 -12.19 1.52
C TYR A 206 -1.96 -11.42 2.80
N ALA A 207 -0.96 -10.54 2.70
CA ALA A 207 -0.47 -9.78 3.85
C ALA A 207 -1.56 -8.90 4.50
N THR A 208 -2.31 -8.14 3.70
CA THR A 208 -3.34 -7.20 4.19
C THR A 208 -4.62 -7.88 4.64
N SER A 209 -4.79 -9.17 4.30
CA SER A 209 -5.84 -10.03 4.85
C SER A 209 -5.45 -10.71 6.16
N GLY A 210 -4.24 -10.47 6.68
CA GLY A 210 -3.73 -11.16 7.86
C GLY A 210 -3.42 -12.63 7.59
N GLY A 211 -2.92 -12.94 6.40
CA GLY A 211 -2.47 -14.28 6.05
C GLY A 211 -3.56 -15.34 5.85
N VAL A 212 -4.84 -14.95 5.86
CA VAL A 212 -6.01 -15.84 5.65
C VAL A 212 -6.01 -16.58 4.29
N GLY A 213 -5.25 -16.09 3.30
CA GLY A 213 -5.13 -16.75 2.00
C GLY A 213 -4.28 -18.03 2.03
N VAL A 214 -4.03 -18.60 0.86
CA VAL A 214 -3.18 -19.79 0.70
C VAL A 214 -1.87 -19.42 0.01
N ASP A 215 -0.73 -19.94 0.51
CA ASP A 215 0.54 -19.85 -0.22
C ASP A 215 0.66 -20.94 -1.28
N HIS A 216 0.56 -20.56 -2.56
CA HIS A 216 0.70 -21.52 -3.65
C HIS A 216 2.14 -21.95 -3.96
N ASN A 217 3.15 -21.33 -3.34
CA ASN A 217 4.49 -21.89 -3.32
C ASN A 217 4.54 -23.15 -2.44
N ALA A 218 3.87 -23.12 -1.28
CA ALA A 218 3.79 -24.24 -0.36
C ALA A 218 2.90 -25.38 -0.87
N THR A 219 1.74 -25.05 -1.47
CA THR A 219 0.83 -26.08 -2.01
C THR A 219 1.26 -26.65 -3.36
N GLY A 220 2.13 -25.94 -4.10
CA GLY A 220 2.57 -26.34 -5.44
C GLY A 220 1.49 -26.18 -6.52
N ASN A 221 0.35 -25.56 -6.21
CA ASN A 221 -0.69 -25.27 -7.20
C ASN A 221 -0.12 -24.28 -8.23
N MET A 222 -0.29 -24.59 -9.52
CA MET A 222 0.18 -23.77 -10.64
C MET A 222 -0.97 -23.25 -11.51
N ASP A 223 -2.23 -23.50 -11.14
CA ASP A 223 -3.41 -23.05 -11.89
C ASP A 223 -4.00 -21.78 -11.25
N PRO A 224 -3.68 -20.58 -11.76
CA PRO A 224 -4.17 -19.32 -11.20
C PRO A 224 -5.69 -19.14 -11.31
N SER A 225 -6.41 -19.95 -12.10
CA SER A 225 -7.87 -19.88 -12.17
C SER A 225 -8.56 -20.41 -10.90
N THR A 226 -7.81 -21.13 -10.05
CA THR A 226 -8.28 -21.70 -8.79
C THR A 226 -7.91 -20.85 -7.57
N TYR A 227 -7.14 -19.78 -7.74
CA TYR A 227 -6.61 -18.99 -6.64
C TYR A 227 -7.69 -18.08 -6.04
N GLY A 228 -7.72 -18.01 -4.71
CA GLY A 228 -8.50 -17.03 -3.96
C GLY A 228 -7.92 -15.62 -4.07
N GLY A 229 -8.74 -14.62 -3.75
CA GLY A 229 -8.35 -13.20 -3.82
C GLY A 229 -7.17 -12.83 -2.92
N ASN A 230 -7.01 -13.55 -1.80
CA ASN A 230 -5.98 -13.33 -0.79
C ASN A 230 -4.78 -14.26 -0.95
N ASP A 231 -4.74 -15.12 -1.96
CA ASP A 231 -3.70 -16.16 -2.05
C ASP A 231 -2.37 -15.59 -2.56
N ILE A 232 -1.25 -16.14 -2.11
CA ILE A 232 0.07 -15.84 -2.68
C ILE A 232 0.19 -16.57 -4.02
N THR A 233 0.46 -15.84 -5.11
CA THR A 233 0.67 -16.44 -6.43
C THR A 233 1.90 -17.36 -6.41
N ASN A 234 1.82 -18.58 -6.96
CA ASN A 234 3.02 -19.41 -7.11
C ASN A 234 4.12 -18.69 -7.92
N ALA A 235 5.38 -18.74 -7.46
CA ALA A 235 6.51 -18.01 -8.05
C ALA A 235 6.83 -18.43 -9.49
N THR A 236 6.62 -19.70 -9.85
CA THR A 236 6.79 -20.17 -11.23
C THR A 236 5.70 -19.59 -12.15
N VAL A 237 4.45 -19.56 -11.67
CA VAL A 237 3.33 -18.93 -12.40
C VAL A 237 3.58 -17.44 -12.59
N PHE A 238 3.94 -16.73 -11.52
CA PHE A 238 4.28 -15.32 -11.58
C PHE A 238 5.39 -15.06 -12.61
N GLY A 239 6.49 -15.83 -12.56
CA GLY A 239 7.61 -15.69 -13.49
C GLY A 239 7.19 -15.87 -14.94
N GLY A 240 6.42 -16.92 -15.25
CA GLY A 240 5.91 -17.18 -16.60
C GLY A 240 5.00 -16.06 -17.12
N VAL A 241 4.05 -15.62 -16.30
CA VAL A 241 3.13 -14.52 -16.62
C VAL A 241 3.88 -13.21 -16.84
N TYR A 242 4.80 -12.86 -15.94
CA TYR A 242 5.56 -11.62 -16.03
C TYR A 242 6.45 -11.59 -17.28
N THR A 243 7.12 -12.71 -17.60
CA THR A 243 7.88 -12.86 -18.84
C THR A 243 6.99 -12.71 -20.08
N GLN A 244 5.77 -13.27 -20.08
CA GLN A 244 4.82 -13.10 -21.18
C GLN A 244 4.42 -11.62 -21.37
N ILE A 245 4.12 -10.92 -20.27
CA ILE A 245 3.79 -9.48 -20.30
C ILE A 245 4.96 -8.68 -20.89
N VAL A 246 6.18 -8.87 -20.39
CA VAL A 246 7.38 -8.17 -20.87
C VAL A 246 7.69 -8.49 -22.34
N ASN A 247 7.58 -9.76 -22.74
CA ASN A 247 7.77 -10.18 -24.14
C ASN A 247 6.78 -9.49 -25.08
N THR A 248 5.51 -9.37 -24.65
CA THR A 248 4.47 -8.73 -25.44
C THR A 248 4.71 -7.22 -25.55
N LEU A 249 5.02 -6.54 -24.44
CA LEU A 249 5.27 -5.10 -24.44
C LEU A 249 6.46 -4.72 -25.33
N THR A 250 7.47 -5.58 -25.39
CA THR A 250 8.68 -5.35 -26.19
C THR A 250 8.58 -5.87 -27.62
N SER A 251 7.46 -6.51 -28.02
CA SER A 251 7.37 -7.22 -29.31
C SER A 251 7.46 -6.31 -30.54
N ALA A 252 7.11 -5.03 -30.37
CA ALA A 252 7.22 -4.00 -31.41
C ALA A 252 8.43 -3.05 -31.19
N GLY A 253 9.36 -3.41 -30.31
CA GLY A 253 10.57 -2.62 -30.03
C GLY A 253 10.42 -1.55 -28.96
N ALA A 254 9.30 -1.51 -28.22
CA ALA A 254 9.11 -0.56 -27.14
C ALA A 254 10.19 -0.73 -26.05
N LYS A 255 10.77 0.39 -25.62
CA LYS A 255 11.63 0.46 -24.44
C LYS A 255 10.75 0.62 -23.19
N GLY A 256 11.31 0.50 -21.99
CA GLY A 256 10.49 0.68 -20.80
C GLY A 256 11.21 0.46 -19.47
N VAL A 257 10.48 0.74 -18.41
CA VAL A 257 10.91 0.53 -17.04
C VAL A 257 10.05 -0.54 -16.39
N VAL A 258 10.70 -1.54 -15.80
CA VAL A 258 10.02 -2.44 -14.86
C VAL A 258 10.31 -2.01 -13.43
N CYS A 259 9.37 -2.24 -12.53
CA CYS A 259 9.52 -1.89 -11.13
C CYS A 259 9.49 -3.15 -10.26
N THR A 260 10.41 -3.25 -9.30
CA THR A 260 10.38 -4.33 -8.29
C THR A 260 9.21 -4.13 -7.32
N ILE A 261 8.82 -5.20 -6.65
CA ILE A 261 7.80 -5.19 -5.60
C ILE A 261 8.46 -4.74 -4.29
N PRO A 262 7.95 -3.66 -3.66
CA PRO A 262 8.47 -3.19 -2.38
C PRO A 262 8.20 -4.22 -1.27
N SER A 263 8.94 -4.13 -0.15
CA SER A 263 8.63 -4.93 1.03
C SER A 263 7.25 -4.51 1.55
N VAL A 264 6.23 -5.34 1.30
CA VAL A 264 4.83 -5.00 1.59
C VAL A 264 4.55 -4.90 3.09
N THR A 265 5.33 -5.59 3.93
CA THR A 265 5.19 -5.54 5.39
C THR A 265 5.87 -4.31 6.02
N ALA A 266 6.56 -3.48 5.24
CA ALA A 266 7.22 -2.27 5.72
C ALA A 266 6.35 -1.01 5.61
N ILE A 267 5.14 -1.13 5.07
CA ILE A 267 4.20 -0.01 4.90
C ILE A 267 3.48 0.31 6.22
N PRO A 268 2.93 1.53 6.38
CA PRO A 268 2.23 1.95 7.60
C PRO A 268 1.08 1.05 8.03
N PHE A 269 0.46 0.32 7.10
CA PHE A 269 -0.58 -0.67 7.39
C PHE A 269 -0.15 -1.70 8.44
N PHE A 270 1.15 -2.02 8.53
CA PHE A 270 1.69 -3.01 9.47
C PHE A 270 2.56 -2.41 10.58
N THR A 271 2.98 -1.15 10.44
CA THR A 271 3.93 -0.51 11.36
C THR A 271 3.30 0.56 12.25
N THR A 272 2.05 0.95 11.99
CA THR A 272 1.32 1.96 12.79
C THR A 272 0.90 1.45 14.16
N ILE A 273 0.43 0.20 14.24
CA ILE A 273 -0.03 -0.39 15.51
C ILE A 273 1.10 -1.25 16.08
N PRO A 274 1.66 -0.91 17.26
CA PRO A 274 2.68 -1.72 17.90
C PRO A 274 2.08 -3.05 18.38
N TYR A 275 2.94 -4.06 18.54
CA TYR A 275 2.53 -5.37 19.06
C TYR A 275 1.91 -5.30 20.48
N ASN A 276 2.26 -4.29 21.26
CA ASN A 276 1.78 -4.05 22.63
C ASN A 276 0.97 -2.74 22.78
N PRO A 277 -0.17 -2.58 22.08
CA PRO A 277 -0.94 -1.35 22.09
C PRO A 277 -1.79 -1.17 23.35
N LEU A 278 -1.82 -2.15 24.27
CA LEU A 278 -2.63 -2.08 25.49
C LEU A 278 -1.93 -1.20 26.53
N THR A 279 -2.37 0.05 26.65
CA THR A 279 -1.81 1.09 27.51
C THR A 279 -2.90 1.66 28.42
N VAL A 280 -2.52 2.51 29.35
CA VAL A 280 -3.46 3.28 30.19
C VAL A 280 -4.48 4.04 29.33
N VAL A 281 -4.05 4.58 28.19
CA VAL A 281 -4.92 5.31 27.25
C VAL A 281 -5.91 4.37 26.57
N THR A 282 -5.44 3.25 26.00
CA THR A 282 -6.30 2.36 25.20
C THR A 282 -7.23 1.49 26.03
N VAL A 283 -6.83 1.14 27.26
CA VAL A 283 -7.63 0.28 28.14
C VAL A 283 -8.52 1.09 29.09
N ALA A 284 -8.07 2.27 29.54
CA ALA A 284 -8.73 3.02 30.62
C ALA A 284 -8.90 4.52 30.34
N GLY A 285 -8.76 4.97 29.09
CA GLY A 285 -8.94 6.37 28.71
C GLY A 285 -7.98 7.34 29.41
N GLY A 286 -6.82 6.86 29.85
CA GLY A 286 -5.83 7.65 30.60
C GLY A 286 -5.98 7.59 32.13
N ASN A 287 -6.97 6.86 32.66
CA ASN A 287 -7.13 6.69 34.10
C ASN A 287 -6.23 5.56 34.63
N GLN A 288 -5.15 5.93 35.32
CA GLN A 288 -4.17 5.00 35.89
C GLN A 288 -4.78 4.00 36.89
N ALA A 289 -5.63 4.46 37.82
CA ALA A 289 -6.22 3.59 38.83
C ALA A 289 -7.18 2.55 38.21
N ALA A 290 -7.97 2.97 37.22
CA ALA A 290 -8.85 2.07 36.48
C ALA A 290 -8.06 1.06 35.64
N TYR A 291 -6.93 1.49 35.05
CA TYR A 291 -6.01 0.59 34.35
C TYR A 291 -5.45 -0.48 35.30
N GLU A 292 -4.89 -0.09 36.44
CA GLU A 292 -4.32 -1.02 37.42
C GLU A 292 -5.35 -2.02 37.94
N ALA A 293 -6.56 -1.54 38.28
CA ALA A 293 -7.65 -2.41 38.71
C ALA A 293 -8.04 -3.44 37.63
N THR A 294 -8.14 -2.99 36.37
CA THR A 294 -8.47 -3.86 35.23
C THR A 294 -7.38 -4.92 35.01
N ILE A 295 -6.11 -4.51 34.99
CA ILE A 295 -4.98 -5.43 34.79
C ILE A 295 -4.88 -6.45 35.94
N ASN A 296 -5.07 -6.03 37.19
CA ASN A 296 -5.07 -6.95 38.34
C ASN A 296 -6.22 -7.95 38.28
N ALA A 297 -7.42 -7.52 37.86
CA ALA A 297 -8.56 -8.42 37.66
C ALA A 297 -8.26 -9.46 36.56
N LEU A 298 -7.76 -9.02 35.40
CA LEU A 298 -7.38 -9.91 34.29
C LEU A 298 -6.31 -10.92 34.70
N ASN A 299 -5.29 -10.49 35.45
CA ASN A 299 -4.25 -11.37 35.96
C ASN A 299 -4.78 -12.42 36.93
N THR A 300 -5.73 -12.05 37.78
CA THR A 300 -6.31 -12.96 38.77
C THR A 300 -7.29 -13.95 38.14
N GLN A 301 -8.14 -13.47 37.24
CA GLN A 301 -9.31 -14.21 36.76
C GLN A 301 -9.03 -15.01 35.47
N LEU A 302 -8.06 -14.57 34.66
CA LEU A 302 -7.82 -15.14 33.33
C LEU A 302 -6.36 -15.56 33.12
N TYR A 303 -5.45 -14.59 33.12
CA TYR A 303 -4.04 -14.82 32.73
C TYR A 303 -3.29 -15.72 33.72
N GLY A 304 -3.57 -15.62 35.01
CA GLY A 304 -2.99 -16.46 36.05
C GLY A 304 -3.35 -17.94 35.88
N PRO A 305 -4.66 -18.30 35.90
CA PRO A 305 -5.11 -19.67 35.64
C PRO A 305 -4.59 -20.24 34.31
N LEU A 306 -4.70 -19.49 33.21
CA LEU A 306 -4.20 -19.92 31.90
C LEU A 306 -2.69 -20.20 31.93
N LYS A 307 -1.89 -19.29 32.48
CA LYS A 307 -0.44 -19.47 32.58
C LYS A 307 -0.09 -20.72 33.40
N GLN A 308 -0.78 -20.97 34.50
CA GLN A 308 -0.54 -22.15 35.34
C GLN A 308 -0.80 -23.45 34.55
N VAL A 309 -1.96 -23.56 33.90
CA VAL A 309 -2.33 -24.75 33.13
C VAL A 309 -1.40 -24.93 31.93
N LEU A 310 -1.13 -23.87 31.16
CA LEU A 310 -0.19 -23.92 30.03
C LEU A 310 1.21 -24.34 30.49
N THR A 311 1.68 -23.89 31.66
CA THR A 311 2.97 -24.31 32.21
C THR A 311 3.01 -25.82 32.49
N ALA A 312 1.91 -26.39 33.01
CA ALA A 312 1.82 -27.83 33.26
C ALA A 312 1.95 -28.67 31.97
N PHE A 313 1.56 -28.11 30.82
CA PHE A 313 1.69 -28.73 29.49
C PHE A 313 2.92 -28.25 28.71
N GLY A 314 3.90 -27.59 29.35
CA GLY A 314 5.12 -27.12 28.68
C GLY A 314 4.95 -25.89 27.78
N ALA A 315 3.77 -25.26 27.78
CA ALA A 315 3.40 -24.12 26.97
C ALA A 315 3.35 -22.79 27.75
N GLY A 316 3.90 -22.74 28.97
CA GLY A 316 3.81 -21.58 29.88
C GLY A 316 4.41 -20.27 29.34
N ASN A 317 5.20 -20.33 28.26
CA ASN A 317 5.75 -19.14 27.60
C ASN A 317 4.76 -18.43 26.65
N ARG A 318 3.63 -19.07 26.30
CA ARG A 318 2.62 -18.48 25.41
C ARG A 318 1.96 -17.25 26.02
N ILE A 319 1.73 -17.26 27.34
CA ILE A 319 0.99 -16.22 28.05
C ILE A 319 1.73 -15.82 29.33
N LYS A 320 1.94 -14.52 29.53
CA LYS A 320 2.50 -13.91 30.74
C LYS A 320 1.45 -13.02 31.41
N LEU A 321 1.61 -12.83 32.72
CA LEU A 321 0.83 -11.83 33.44
C LEU A 321 1.07 -10.44 32.85
N LEU A 322 0.01 -9.65 32.77
CA LEU A 322 0.01 -8.29 32.27
C LEU A 322 0.64 -7.33 33.30
N SER A 323 1.34 -6.31 32.81
CA SER A 323 1.99 -5.27 33.60
C SER A 323 1.05 -4.12 33.92
N THR A 324 1.07 -3.65 35.17
CA THR A 324 0.35 -2.44 35.61
C THR A 324 1.10 -1.15 35.30
N THR A 325 2.39 -1.22 34.94
CA THR A 325 3.27 -0.06 34.74
C THR A 325 3.82 0.05 33.33
N SER A 326 3.49 -0.87 32.43
CA SER A 326 4.01 -0.92 31.07
C SER A 326 2.93 -1.34 30.07
N ALA A 327 3.15 -1.00 28.81
CA ALA A 327 2.27 -1.42 27.72
C ALA A 327 2.28 -2.94 27.55
N ASN A 328 1.11 -3.52 27.33
CA ASN A 328 0.90 -4.96 27.29
C ASN A 328 0.67 -5.49 25.86
N PRO A 329 1.17 -6.70 25.54
CA PRO A 329 0.92 -7.36 24.26
C PRO A 329 -0.55 -7.71 24.08
N LEU A 330 -0.98 -7.78 22.83
CA LEU A 330 -2.28 -8.36 22.47
C LEU A 330 -2.24 -9.88 22.65
N LEU A 331 -3.42 -10.46 22.81
CA LEU A 331 -3.63 -11.89 22.67
C LEU A 331 -4.00 -12.22 21.22
N ILE A 332 -3.37 -13.22 20.63
CA ILE A 332 -3.62 -13.70 19.26
C ILE A 332 -3.74 -15.21 19.24
N LYS A 333 -4.42 -15.75 18.24
CA LYS A 333 -4.27 -17.13 17.82
C LYS A 333 -3.00 -17.25 16.98
N ASP A 334 -2.26 -18.32 17.18
CA ASP A 334 -1.11 -18.67 16.35
C ASP A 334 -1.25 -20.13 15.93
N GLU A 335 -1.64 -20.31 14.69
CA GLU A 335 -1.93 -21.59 14.04
C GLU A 335 -0.70 -22.49 13.90
N THR A 336 0.52 -21.97 14.11
CA THR A 336 1.75 -22.77 14.16
C THR A 336 1.96 -23.48 15.50
N LEU A 337 1.22 -23.09 16.54
CA LEU A 337 1.34 -23.69 17.85
C LEU A 337 0.60 -25.03 17.92
N PRO A 338 1.11 -26.02 18.67
CA PRO A 338 0.33 -27.21 19.01
C PRO A 338 -0.99 -26.83 19.68
N ASP A 339 -2.09 -27.37 19.18
CA ASP A 339 -3.40 -27.13 19.77
C ASP A 339 -3.54 -27.88 21.10
N LEU A 340 -3.80 -27.11 22.17
CA LEU A 340 -4.01 -27.60 23.53
C LEU A 340 -5.47 -27.50 23.98
N LYS A 341 -6.42 -27.31 23.06
CA LYS A 341 -7.85 -27.17 23.34
C LYS A 341 -8.38 -28.24 24.31
N ASP A 342 -8.15 -29.52 24.03
CA ASP A 342 -8.67 -30.61 24.85
C ASP A 342 -8.01 -30.63 26.24
N GLN A 343 -6.71 -30.37 26.30
CA GLN A 343 -5.92 -30.32 27.52
C GLN A 343 -6.36 -29.15 28.41
N LEU A 344 -6.58 -27.98 27.83
CA LEU A 344 -7.09 -26.80 28.53
C LEU A 344 -8.51 -27.03 29.03
N THR A 345 -9.40 -27.57 28.20
CA THR A 345 -10.77 -27.91 28.59
C THR A 345 -10.79 -28.84 29.79
N ALA A 346 -10.02 -29.94 29.74
CA ALA A 346 -9.97 -30.91 30.82
C ALA A 346 -9.39 -30.31 32.12
N ALA A 347 -8.31 -29.53 32.03
CA ALA A 347 -7.64 -28.96 33.19
C ALA A 347 -8.41 -27.80 33.84
N LEU A 348 -9.20 -27.06 33.07
CA LEU A 348 -9.99 -25.91 33.55
C LEU A 348 -11.39 -26.31 34.04
N THR A 349 -11.91 -27.47 33.63
CA THR A 349 -13.25 -27.97 34.05
C THR A 349 -13.44 -27.98 35.57
N PRO A 350 -12.48 -28.43 36.41
CA PRO A 350 -12.65 -28.40 37.87
C PRO A 350 -12.74 -26.99 38.46
N MET A 351 -12.21 -25.97 37.77
CA MET A 351 -12.15 -24.59 38.24
C MET A 351 -13.36 -23.76 37.76
N PHE A 352 -13.80 -23.98 36.52
CA PHE A 352 -14.79 -23.12 35.86
C PHE A 352 -16.08 -23.84 35.45
N GLY A 353 -16.15 -25.17 35.62
CA GLY A 353 -17.23 -26.00 35.09
C GLY A 353 -17.03 -26.34 33.61
N PRO A 354 -17.81 -27.30 33.07
CA PRO A 354 -17.57 -27.87 31.75
C PRO A 354 -17.81 -26.90 30.59
N GLU A 355 -18.85 -26.05 30.67
CA GLU A 355 -19.21 -25.11 29.60
C GLU A 355 -18.13 -24.04 29.44
N VAL A 356 -17.81 -23.32 30.53
CA VAL A 356 -16.78 -22.27 30.51
C VAL A 356 -15.40 -22.85 30.16
N ALA A 357 -15.07 -24.04 30.65
CA ALA A 357 -13.80 -24.66 30.30
C ALA A 357 -13.71 -25.04 28.81
N ALA A 358 -14.82 -25.44 28.18
CA ALA A 358 -14.86 -25.68 26.75
C ALA A 358 -14.63 -24.39 25.96
N ASP A 359 -15.29 -23.28 26.34
CA ASP A 359 -15.09 -21.97 25.72
C ASP A 359 -13.62 -21.51 25.83
N PHE A 360 -12.98 -21.75 26.98
CA PHE A 360 -11.56 -21.47 27.16
C PHE A 360 -10.67 -22.40 26.33
N GLY A 361 -11.03 -23.68 26.19
CA GLY A 361 -10.32 -24.60 25.32
C GLY A 361 -10.31 -24.12 23.88
N GLU A 362 -11.47 -23.74 23.34
CA GLU A 362 -11.62 -23.20 21.99
C GLU A 362 -10.80 -21.92 21.79
N ALA A 363 -10.94 -20.95 22.70
CA ALA A 363 -10.27 -19.66 22.57
C ALA A 363 -8.75 -19.77 22.75
N PHE A 364 -8.27 -20.54 23.73
CA PHE A 364 -6.88 -20.48 24.16
C PHE A 364 -6.00 -21.66 23.71
N GLY A 365 -6.57 -22.66 23.03
CA GLY A 365 -5.86 -23.86 22.57
C GLY A 365 -4.58 -23.57 21.78
N GLN A 366 -4.64 -22.54 20.92
CA GLN A 366 -3.51 -22.03 20.13
C GLN A 366 -3.21 -20.55 20.42
N ALA A 367 -3.65 -20.02 21.58
CA ALA A 367 -3.43 -18.61 21.88
C ALA A 367 -2.03 -18.34 22.45
N ARG A 368 -1.49 -17.18 22.08
CA ARG A 368 -0.31 -16.58 22.73
C ARG A 368 -0.39 -15.07 22.73
N GLN A 369 0.48 -14.45 23.53
CA GLN A 369 0.71 -13.01 23.43
C GLN A 369 1.55 -12.69 22.19
N THR A 370 1.27 -11.53 21.59
CA THR A 370 2.12 -10.95 20.55
C THR A 370 3.52 -10.62 21.07
N THR A 371 4.45 -10.53 20.13
CA THR A 371 5.84 -10.16 20.27
C THR A 371 6.17 -9.07 19.26
N ALA A 372 7.35 -8.46 19.37
CA ALA A 372 7.83 -7.50 18.37
C ALA A 372 8.03 -8.10 16.95
N GLN A 373 7.91 -9.43 16.80
CA GLN A 373 7.96 -10.09 15.49
C GLN A 373 6.59 -10.18 14.81
N ASP A 374 5.50 -9.96 15.54
CA ASP A 374 4.15 -9.93 14.98
C ASP A 374 3.82 -8.52 14.46
N LEU A 375 3.02 -8.45 13.39
CA LEU A 375 2.56 -7.19 12.82
C LEU A 375 1.05 -7.07 12.98
N VAL A 376 0.61 -6.04 13.71
CA VAL A 376 -0.83 -5.77 13.90
C VAL A 376 -1.32 -4.94 12.73
N LEU A 377 -2.35 -5.43 12.05
CA LEU A 377 -2.91 -4.75 10.88
C LEU A 377 -3.60 -3.44 11.29
N LEU A 378 -3.49 -2.40 10.46
CA LEU A 378 -4.10 -1.09 10.72
C LEU A 378 -5.63 -1.18 10.92
N THR A 379 -6.29 -2.08 10.20
CA THR A 379 -7.73 -2.38 10.31
C THR A 379 -8.13 -3.01 11.65
N THR A 380 -7.18 -3.49 12.45
CA THR A 380 -7.41 -4.08 13.78
C THR A 380 -7.68 -3.01 14.84
N ARG A 381 -7.26 -1.75 14.61
CA ARG A 381 -7.44 -0.65 15.59
C ARG A 381 -8.86 -0.54 16.16
N PRO A 382 -9.94 -0.47 15.35
CA PRO A 382 -11.31 -0.35 15.88
C PRO A 382 -11.82 -1.65 16.53
N VAL A 383 -11.14 -2.79 16.35
CA VAL A 383 -11.58 -4.11 16.82
C VAL A 383 -11.06 -4.42 18.23
N ILE A 384 -9.88 -3.91 18.61
CA ILE A 384 -9.27 -4.17 19.92
C ILE A 384 -10.24 -3.80 21.05
N GLY A 385 -10.53 -4.75 21.94
CA GLY A 385 -11.42 -4.58 23.09
C GLY A 385 -12.92 -4.63 22.77
N THR A 386 -13.32 -4.77 21.50
CA THR A 386 -14.71 -5.03 21.11
C THR A 386 -15.09 -6.48 21.36
N ALA A 387 -16.39 -6.77 21.35
CA ALA A 387 -16.91 -8.12 21.57
C ALA A 387 -17.13 -8.87 20.24
N PRO A 388 -16.58 -10.08 20.08
CA PRO A 388 -17.01 -11.00 19.03
C PRO A 388 -18.48 -11.36 19.18
N GLU A 389 -19.12 -11.74 18.07
CA GLU A 389 -20.41 -12.43 18.10
C GLU A 389 -20.26 -13.81 18.74
N ASP A 390 -21.29 -14.27 19.45
CA ASP A 390 -21.39 -15.61 20.06
C ASP A 390 -20.28 -16.02 21.05
N VAL A 391 -19.47 -15.07 21.54
CA VAL A 391 -18.44 -15.31 22.56
C VAL A 391 -18.91 -14.90 23.97
N PRO A 392 -18.75 -15.75 25.00
CA PRO A 392 -19.17 -15.44 26.37
C PRO A 392 -18.57 -14.15 26.93
N ALA A 393 -19.36 -13.41 27.70
CA ALA A 393 -18.96 -12.11 28.27
C ALA A 393 -17.65 -12.15 29.10
N LEU A 394 -17.29 -13.31 29.66
CA LEU A 394 -16.07 -13.49 30.42
C LEU A 394 -14.81 -13.37 29.54
N ILE A 395 -14.89 -13.73 28.27
CA ILE A 395 -13.75 -13.81 27.35
C ILE A 395 -13.99 -13.05 26.03
N ASN A 396 -14.93 -12.11 25.97
CA ASN A 396 -15.34 -11.45 24.72
C ASN A 396 -14.64 -10.10 24.46
N LYS A 397 -13.33 -9.99 24.66
CA LYS A 397 -12.59 -8.76 24.34
C LYS A 397 -11.46 -9.07 23.37
N TYR A 398 -11.66 -8.79 22.08
CA TYR A 398 -10.65 -9.00 21.06
C TYR A 398 -9.29 -8.43 21.44
N GLY A 399 -8.25 -9.25 21.37
CA GLY A 399 -6.88 -8.90 21.71
C GLY A 399 -6.57 -8.78 23.21
N ILE A 400 -7.55 -8.96 24.10
CA ILE A 400 -7.38 -8.80 25.56
C ILE A 400 -7.83 -10.06 26.31
N THR A 401 -9.08 -10.49 26.13
CA THR A 401 -9.62 -11.73 26.73
C THR A 401 -10.07 -12.74 25.69
N TYR A 402 -10.20 -12.32 24.43
CA TYR A 402 -10.36 -13.17 23.26
C TYR A 402 -9.14 -12.99 22.35
N PRO A 403 -8.49 -14.05 21.85
CA PRO A 403 -7.41 -13.89 20.88
C PRO A 403 -7.92 -13.26 19.58
N LEU A 404 -7.11 -12.41 18.97
CA LEU A 404 -7.34 -11.99 17.58
C LEU A 404 -7.05 -13.17 16.64
N GLU A 405 -7.92 -13.37 15.66
CA GLU A 405 -7.73 -14.33 14.57
C GLU A 405 -6.82 -13.75 13.47
N ASP A 406 -6.43 -14.61 12.52
CA ASP A 406 -5.51 -14.33 11.41
C ASP A 406 -5.79 -12.99 10.72
N ASN A 407 -7.06 -12.68 10.43
CA ASN A 407 -7.48 -11.44 9.75
C ASN A 407 -7.07 -10.12 10.42
N HIS A 408 -6.48 -10.16 11.62
CA HIS A 408 -6.05 -9.02 12.41
C HIS A 408 -4.54 -8.94 12.67
N ILE A 409 -3.78 -10.00 12.40
CA ILE A 409 -2.36 -10.11 12.74
C ILE A 409 -1.58 -10.81 11.62
N LEU A 410 -0.31 -10.46 11.41
CA LEU A 410 0.64 -11.34 10.72
C LEU A 410 1.64 -11.90 11.72
N ILE A 411 1.78 -13.22 11.73
CA ILE A 411 2.75 -13.95 12.55
C ILE A 411 4.08 -14.20 11.78
N PRO A 412 5.16 -14.64 12.44
CA PRO A 412 6.47 -14.76 11.80
C PRO A 412 6.53 -15.68 10.58
N SER A 413 5.82 -16.81 10.59
CA SER A 413 5.75 -17.76 9.46
C SER A 413 5.18 -17.12 8.20
N GLU A 414 4.10 -16.36 8.34
CA GLU A 414 3.43 -15.67 7.24
C GLU A 414 4.31 -14.55 6.68
N LYS A 415 5.00 -13.81 7.55
CA LYS A 415 6.00 -12.81 7.14
C LYS A 415 7.13 -13.44 6.32
N THR A 416 7.58 -14.65 6.70
CA THR A 416 8.57 -15.40 5.92
C THR A 416 8.01 -15.77 4.54
N ALA A 417 6.79 -16.31 4.46
CA ALA A 417 6.15 -16.63 3.19
C ALA A 417 6.03 -15.41 2.27
N ILE A 418 5.62 -14.26 2.83
CA ILE A 418 5.56 -12.97 2.12
C ILE A 418 6.93 -12.54 1.60
N ALA A 419 7.98 -12.62 2.43
CA ALA A 419 9.33 -12.20 2.08
C ALA A 419 9.95 -13.09 0.99
N ASP A 420 9.73 -14.41 1.08
CA ASP A 420 10.23 -15.39 0.12
C ASP A 420 9.56 -15.22 -1.24
N ALA A 421 8.22 -15.10 -1.27
CA ALA A 421 7.47 -14.83 -2.50
C ALA A 421 7.90 -13.50 -3.14
N THR A 422 8.00 -12.43 -2.36
CA THR A 422 8.46 -11.11 -2.85
C THR A 422 9.86 -11.20 -3.46
N SER A 423 10.77 -11.94 -2.82
CA SER A 423 12.14 -12.12 -3.31
C SER A 423 12.17 -12.89 -4.64
N ALA A 424 11.38 -13.97 -4.74
CA ALA A 424 11.27 -14.76 -5.96
C ALA A 424 10.67 -13.95 -7.13
N TYR A 425 9.62 -13.17 -6.87
CA TYR A 425 9.02 -12.30 -7.87
C TYR A 425 10.01 -11.23 -8.35
N ASN A 426 10.73 -10.58 -7.43
CA ASN A 426 11.73 -9.58 -7.77
C ASN A 426 12.89 -10.15 -8.61
N ALA A 427 13.28 -11.40 -8.36
CA ALA A 427 14.25 -12.10 -9.20
C ALA A 427 13.71 -12.31 -10.63
N ALA A 428 12.44 -12.74 -10.77
CA ALA A 428 11.79 -12.91 -12.07
C ALA A 428 11.67 -11.58 -12.84
N ILE A 429 11.28 -10.50 -12.17
CA ILE A 429 11.18 -9.15 -12.75
C ILE A 429 12.55 -8.71 -13.31
N LYS A 430 13.61 -8.81 -12.49
CA LYS A 430 14.97 -8.43 -12.89
C LYS A 430 15.49 -9.29 -14.05
N SER A 431 15.21 -10.59 -14.04
CA SER A 431 15.60 -11.51 -15.12
C SER A 431 14.90 -11.18 -16.44
N ALA A 432 13.58 -10.93 -16.41
CA ALA A 432 12.82 -10.52 -17.59
C ALA A 432 13.33 -9.19 -18.16
N ALA A 433 13.66 -8.23 -17.29
CA ALA A 433 14.24 -6.94 -17.68
C ALA A 433 15.60 -7.09 -18.37
N ALA A 434 16.51 -7.87 -17.78
CA ALA A 434 17.84 -8.11 -18.31
C ALA A 434 17.78 -8.72 -19.72
N THR A 435 16.86 -9.67 -19.94
CA THR A 435 16.66 -10.33 -21.24
C THR A 435 16.23 -9.35 -22.35
N LYS A 436 15.63 -8.23 -21.99
CA LYS A 436 15.11 -7.21 -22.92
C LYS A 436 15.87 -5.88 -22.89
N GLY A 437 16.92 -5.77 -22.08
CA GLY A 437 17.65 -4.51 -21.89
C GLY A 437 16.78 -3.39 -21.32
N LEU A 438 15.81 -3.72 -20.47
CA LEU A 438 14.90 -2.75 -19.84
C LEU A 438 15.54 -2.14 -18.60
N ALA A 439 15.16 -0.91 -18.30
CA ALA A 439 15.58 -0.27 -17.06
C ALA A 439 14.79 -0.85 -15.87
N VAL A 440 15.41 -0.93 -14.69
CA VAL A 440 14.79 -1.47 -13.47
C VAL A 440 14.75 -0.40 -12.39
N ALA A 441 13.55 0.03 -12.01
CA ALA A 441 13.34 0.84 -10.82
C ALA A 441 13.21 -0.09 -9.59
N ASP A 442 14.24 -0.13 -8.74
CA ASP A 442 14.26 -0.99 -7.57
C ASP A 442 13.48 -0.39 -6.39
N MET A 443 12.15 -0.47 -6.46
CA MET A 443 11.24 0.05 -5.45
C MET A 443 11.35 -0.69 -4.11
N ASN A 444 11.85 -1.93 -4.10
CA ASN A 444 12.21 -2.63 -2.87
C ASN A 444 13.35 -1.91 -2.13
N ALA A 445 14.40 -1.52 -2.85
CA ALA A 445 15.49 -0.74 -2.27
C ALA A 445 15.02 0.66 -1.81
N VAL A 446 14.14 1.32 -2.58
CA VAL A 446 13.56 2.62 -2.19
C VAL A 446 12.75 2.50 -0.89
N MET A 447 11.89 1.48 -0.77
CA MET A 447 11.09 1.25 0.44
C MET A 447 11.96 1.00 1.68
N ASN A 448 13.03 0.21 1.54
CA ASN A 448 13.96 -0.05 2.65
C ASN A 448 14.66 1.23 3.15
N LYS A 449 14.92 2.19 2.26
CA LYS A 449 15.42 3.53 2.67
C LYS A 449 14.32 4.34 3.36
N LEU A 450 13.12 4.37 2.79
CA LEU A 450 11.98 5.12 3.34
C LEU A 450 11.59 4.66 4.75
N ALA A 451 11.71 3.36 5.06
CA ALA A 451 11.49 2.83 6.41
C ALA A 451 12.40 3.48 7.49
N ASN A 452 13.53 4.06 7.10
CA ASN A 452 14.47 4.75 7.99
C ASN A 452 14.47 6.29 7.81
N GLY A 453 13.60 6.81 6.94
CA GLY A 453 13.63 8.19 6.46
C GLY A 453 14.33 8.32 5.11
N LEU A 454 13.59 8.73 4.09
CA LEU A 454 14.11 8.96 2.74
C LEU A 454 14.54 10.41 2.58
N ARG A 455 15.85 10.65 2.51
CA ARG A 455 16.38 11.96 2.15
C ARG A 455 16.42 12.13 0.63
N LEU A 456 15.80 13.18 0.12
CA LEU A 456 15.84 13.54 -1.31
C LEU A 456 16.86 14.65 -1.58
N ASP A 457 17.06 14.95 -2.86
CA ASP A 457 18.04 15.93 -3.34
C ASP A 457 17.68 17.37 -2.93
N ASP A 458 16.41 17.63 -2.60
CA ASP A 458 15.90 18.86 -1.96
C ASP A 458 16.42 19.05 -0.51
N GLY A 459 17.07 18.03 0.05
CA GLY A 459 17.58 18.00 1.42
C GLY A 459 16.54 17.60 2.47
N GLN A 460 15.26 17.50 2.10
CA GLN A 460 14.16 17.12 2.98
C GLN A 460 14.21 15.63 3.29
N ILE A 461 13.80 15.26 4.51
CA ILE A 461 13.62 13.86 4.91
C ILE A 461 12.11 13.58 4.91
N TYR A 462 11.73 12.59 4.13
CA TYR A 462 10.37 12.07 4.03
C TYR A 462 10.23 10.75 4.78
N THR A 463 9.03 10.47 5.28
CA THR A 463 8.74 9.34 6.18
C THR A 463 7.54 8.52 5.73
N ALA A 464 7.45 7.31 6.26
CA ALA A 464 6.24 6.49 6.19
C ALA A 464 5.27 6.75 7.36
N ASP A 465 5.74 7.40 8.43
CA ASP A 465 4.99 7.55 9.68
C ASP A 465 4.09 8.80 9.69
N TYR A 466 2.77 8.61 9.59
CA TYR A 466 1.78 9.67 9.75
C TYR A 466 0.78 9.46 10.89
N PHE A 467 0.79 8.29 11.52
CA PHE A 467 -0.11 7.97 12.62
C PHE A 467 0.65 7.45 13.81
N THR A 468 0.74 8.29 14.84
CA THR A 468 0.99 7.77 16.18
C THR A 468 -0.34 7.37 16.80
N LEU A 469 -0.36 6.33 17.64
CA LEU A 469 -1.57 5.89 18.35
C LEU A 469 -2.27 7.02 19.13
N ALA A 470 -1.53 8.10 19.46
CA ALA A 470 -1.97 9.29 20.17
C ALA A 470 -2.60 10.39 19.29
N GLY A 471 -2.78 10.16 17.98
CA GLY A 471 -3.40 11.15 17.07
C GLY A 471 -2.54 12.40 16.84
N SER A 472 -1.22 12.32 17.04
CA SER A 472 -0.31 13.44 16.80
C SER A 472 0.03 13.53 15.31
N LEU A 473 -0.45 14.59 14.65
CA LEU A 473 -0.21 14.89 13.25
C LEU A 473 1.07 15.74 13.08
N ASN A 474 2.24 15.21 13.45
CA ASN A 474 3.48 16.02 13.42
C ASN A 474 4.22 15.93 12.08
N ASN A 475 3.92 14.93 11.26
CA ASN A 475 4.68 14.58 10.05
C ASN A 475 3.88 14.72 8.75
N TYR A 476 2.71 15.37 8.74
CA TYR A 476 1.84 15.43 7.54
C TYR A 476 2.48 16.13 6.34
N SER A 477 3.48 16.99 6.57
CA SER A 477 4.26 17.65 5.51
C SER A 477 5.32 16.75 4.88
N THR A 478 5.71 15.66 5.54
CA THR A 478 6.82 14.78 5.12
C THR A 478 6.41 13.32 4.94
N VAL A 479 5.19 12.94 5.30
CA VAL A 479 4.68 11.60 5.02
C VAL A 479 4.41 11.40 3.53
N LEU A 480 4.79 10.22 3.02
CA LEU A 480 4.56 9.82 1.63
C LEU A 480 3.35 8.89 1.45
N PHE A 481 2.80 8.31 2.53
CA PHE A 481 1.63 7.44 2.45
C PHE A 481 0.32 8.19 2.61
N SER A 482 -0.72 7.64 1.99
CA SER A 482 -2.11 8.05 2.08
C SER A 482 -2.78 7.37 3.28
N LEU A 483 -4.03 7.74 3.56
CA LEU A 483 -4.73 7.38 4.79
C LEU A 483 -5.13 5.90 4.92
N ASP A 484 -5.01 5.13 3.85
CA ASP A 484 -5.18 3.68 3.90
C ASP A 484 -3.95 2.94 4.43
N GLY A 485 -2.82 3.64 4.63
CA GLY A 485 -1.57 3.06 5.13
C GLY A 485 -0.88 2.12 4.15
N VAL A 486 -1.35 2.03 2.91
CA VAL A 486 -0.83 1.13 1.86
C VAL A 486 -0.30 1.92 0.68
N HIS A 487 -1.10 2.86 0.16
CA HIS A 487 -0.79 3.56 -1.07
C HIS A 487 -0.13 4.91 -0.79
N PRO A 488 0.68 5.43 -1.74
CA PRO A 488 1.23 6.77 -1.65
C PRO A 488 0.14 7.85 -1.70
N ASN A 489 0.38 8.96 -1.00
CA ASN A 489 -0.36 10.20 -1.23
C ASN A 489 0.23 10.93 -2.48
N PRO A 490 -0.31 12.08 -2.92
CA PRO A 490 0.21 12.79 -4.09
C PRO A 490 1.72 13.08 -4.05
N ARG A 491 2.25 13.41 -2.87
CA ARG A 491 3.68 13.60 -2.65
C ARG A 491 4.47 12.32 -2.80
N GLY A 492 3.99 11.22 -2.22
CA GLY A 492 4.58 9.90 -2.41
C GLY A 492 4.62 9.47 -3.87
N TYR A 493 3.56 9.73 -4.64
CA TYR A 493 3.56 9.47 -6.08
C TYR A 493 4.58 10.31 -6.85
N ALA A 494 4.81 11.57 -6.45
CA ALA A 494 5.87 12.40 -7.03
C ALA A 494 7.27 11.81 -6.76
N VAL A 495 7.51 11.29 -5.56
CA VAL A 495 8.76 10.56 -5.24
C VAL A 495 8.92 9.34 -6.13
N LEU A 496 7.88 8.52 -6.29
CA LEU A 496 7.94 7.34 -7.16
C LEU A 496 8.20 7.70 -8.63
N ALA A 497 7.56 8.75 -9.13
CA ALA A 497 7.82 9.26 -10.48
C ALA A 497 9.28 9.70 -10.64
N ASN A 498 9.85 10.40 -9.65
CA ASN A 498 11.25 10.83 -9.66
C ASN A 498 12.23 9.65 -9.63
N GLU A 499 11.97 8.62 -8.82
CA GLU A 499 12.82 7.41 -8.81
C GLU A 499 12.80 6.69 -10.16
N ILE A 500 11.65 6.66 -10.85
CA ILE A 500 11.56 6.13 -12.23
C ILE A 500 12.33 7.03 -13.21
N ILE A 501 12.18 8.35 -13.13
CA ILE A 501 12.90 9.31 -13.98
C ILE A 501 14.41 9.17 -13.84
N LYS A 502 14.93 9.02 -12.61
CA LYS A 502 16.36 8.80 -12.36
C LYS A 502 16.89 7.58 -13.10
N VAL A 503 16.13 6.48 -13.08
CA VAL A 503 16.49 5.25 -13.78
C VAL A 503 16.38 5.41 -15.30
N ILE A 504 15.38 6.12 -15.81
CA ILE A 504 15.27 6.44 -17.24
C ILE A 504 16.48 7.27 -17.71
N ASN A 505 16.80 8.34 -16.98
CA ASN A 505 17.92 9.23 -17.30
C ASN A 505 19.25 8.47 -17.31
N SER A 506 19.46 7.58 -16.33
CA SER A 506 20.67 6.77 -16.25
C SER A 506 20.75 5.70 -17.36
N HIS A 507 19.69 4.92 -17.57
CA HIS A 507 19.71 3.75 -18.44
C HIS A 507 19.60 4.11 -19.93
N TYR A 508 18.73 5.08 -20.26
CA TYR A 508 18.48 5.51 -21.64
C TYR A 508 19.24 6.78 -22.03
N LYS A 509 20.15 7.26 -21.17
CA LYS A 509 20.91 8.51 -21.38
C LYS A 509 20.00 9.71 -21.64
N ALA A 510 18.79 9.67 -21.09
CA ALA A 510 17.84 10.77 -21.17
C ALA A 510 18.21 11.88 -20.19
N LYS A 511 17.64 13.06 -20.41
CA LYS A 511 17.72 14.20 -19.50
C LYS A 511 16.30 14.71 -19.28
N LEU A 512 15.51 13.95 -18.53
CA LEU A 512 14.18 14.36 -18.12
C LEU A 512 14.25 15.20 -16.84
N PRO A 513 13.41 16.24 -16.71
CA PRO A 513 13.29 16.98 -15.46
C PRO A 513 12.64 16.13 -14.38
N ILE A 514 13.01 16.39 -13.12
CA ILE A 514 12.37 15.82 -11.94
C ILE A 514 11.28 16.76 -11.42
N HIS A 515 10.32 16.20 -10.67
CA HIS A 515 9.30 16.97 -9.97
C HIS A 515 9.84 17.54 -8.66
N GLU A 516 9.44 18.76 -8.32
CA GLU A 516 9.70 19.34 -6.99
C GLU A 516 8.73 18.75 -5.96
N VAL A 517 9.20 17.78 -5.17
CA VAL A 517 8.36 16.94 -4.30
C VAL A 517 7.63 17.76 -3.23
N GLY A 518 8.29 18.78 -2.66
CA GLY A 518 7.69 19.67 -1.67
C GLY A 518 6.46 20.43 -2.18
N GLY A 519 6.32 20.61 -3.50
CA GLY A 519 5.19 21.27 -4.14
C GLY A 519 3.90 20.43 -4.23
N PHE A 520 3.97 19.14 -3.90
CA PHE A 520 2.80 18.26 -3.96
C PHE A 520 2.05 18.25 -2.62
N PRO A 521 0.70 18.14 -2.65
CA PRO A 521 -0.09 18.06 -1.43
C PRO A 521 0.17 16.74 -0.68
N GLY A 522 -0.06 16.78 0.63
CA GLY A 522 -0.05 15.58 1.48
C GLY A 522 -1.46 15.00 1.64
N ILE A 523 -1.72 14.43 2.80
CA ILE A 523 -3.05 13.94 3.20
C ILE A 523 -4.07 15.08 3.30
N THR A 524 -5.35 14.78 3.04
CA THR A 524 -6.44 15.74 3.19
C THR A 524 -6.87 15.82 4.66
N ILE A 525 -6.89 17.03 5.22
CA ILE A 525 -7.36 17.30 6.59
C ILE A 525 -8.52 18.30 6.51
N LEU A 526 -9.66 17.94 7.11
CA LEU A 526 -10.84 18.79 7.23
C LEU A 526 -11.03 19.22 8.68
N GLY A 527 -11.61 20.41 8.90
CA GLY A 527 -11.94 20.87 10.25
C GLY A 527 -13.03 20.02 10.93
N SER A 528 -13.98 19.56 10.12
CA SER A 528 -14.99 18.55 10.42
C SER A 528 -15.36 17.86 9.10
N ASN A 529 -15.74 16.59 9.15
CA ASN A 529 -16.21 15.86 7.97
C ASN A 529 -17.65 16.22 7.58
#